data_AF-A0A3N5MJT6-F1
#
_entry.id   AF-A0A3N5MJT6-F1
#
_cell.length_a   1.000
_cell.length_b   1.000
_cell.length_c   1.000
_cell.angle_alpha   90.00
_cell.angle_beta   90.00
_cell.angle_gamma   90.00
#
_symmetry.space_group_name_H-M   'P 1'
#
loop_
_entity.id
_entity.type
_entity.pdbx_description
1 polymer ?
#
loop_
_entity_poly.entity_id
_entity_poly.type
_entity_poly.pdbx_seq_one_letter_code
_entity_poly.pdbx_strand_id
1 'polypeptide(L)' 'MTKNDIIVDGKIKRFSFYRIVEHQLNMFAFAILVVTGLSQKFHDYNLSQWIILNLGGVDSVRLIH' A
#
# COMPACT_ATOMS: atom_id res chain seq x y z
N MET A 1 -9.54 -20.89 -15.85
CA MET A 1 -8.15 -20.76 -16.30
C MET A 1 -7.90 -21.86 -17.32
N THR A 2 -7.91 -21.51 -18.61
CA THR A 2 -7.76 -22.46 -19.74
C THR A 2 -6.31 -22.52 -20.20
N LYS A 3 -5.96 -23.49 -21.04
CA LYS A 3 -4.58 -23.73 -21.52
C LYS A 3 -3.95 -22.52 -22.24
N ASN A 4 -4.77 -21.60 -22.74
CA ASN A 4 -4.35 -20.36 -23.39
C ASN A 4 -4.01 -19.24 -22.38
N ASP A 5 -4.46 -19.34 -21.12
CA ASP A 5 -4.12 -18.37 -20.07
C ASP A 5 -2.70 -18.55 -19.53
N ILE A 6 -2.08 -19.69 -19.83
CA ILE A 6 -0.80 -20.13 -19.27
C ILE A 6 0.37 -19.81 -20.20
N ILE A 7 0.16 -19.79 -21.52
CA ILE A 7 1.21 -19.52 -22.51
C ILE A 7 0.80 -18.34 -23.38
N VAL A 8 1.54 -17.25 -23.25
CA VAL A 8 1.43 -16.05 -24.10
C VAL A 8 2.79 -15.86 -24.77
N ASP A 9 2.84 -15.85 -26.10
CA ASP A 9 4.08 -15.73 -26.90
C ASP A 9 5.20 -16.71 -26.50
N GLY A 10 4.85 -17.97 -26.22
CA GLY A 10 5.82 -18.99 -25.81
C GLY A 10 6.37 -18.81 -24.39
N LYS A 11 5.85 -17.84 -23.61
CA LYS A 11 6.24 -17.60 -22.21
C LYS A 11 5.14 -18.06 -21.26
N ILE A 12 5.55 -18.61 -20.12
CA ILE A 12 4.63 -19.09 -19.08
C ILE A 12 4.18 -17.91 -18.21
N LYS A 13 2.86 -17.72 -18.09
CA LYS A 13 2.25 -16.68 -17.25
C LYS A 13 2.41 -17.06 -15.77
N ARG A 14 3.38 -16.44 -15.09
CA ARG A 14 3.69 -16.71 -13.66
C ARG A 14 2.62 -16.18 -12.70
N PHE A 15 2.07 -15.00 -12.96
CA PHE A 15 1.05 -14.38 -12.12
C PHE A 15 -0.15 -13.93 -12.95
N SER A 16 -1.35 -14.16 -12.43
CA SER A 16 -2.57 -13.62 -13.02
C SER A 16 -2.60 -12.10 -12.84
N PHE A 17 -3.25 -11.40 -13.77
CA PHE A 17 -3.44 -9.95 -13.67
C PHE A 17 -4.14 -9.58 -12.35
N TYR A 18 -5.17 -10.34 -11.97
CA TYR A 18 -5.85 -10.20 -10.68
C TYR A 18 -4.88 -10.26 -9.50
N ARG A 19 -3.96 -11.24 -9.47
CA ARG A 19 -3.00 -11.37 -8.38
C ARG A 19 -2.00 -10.22 -8.33
N ILE A 20 -1.63 -9.66 -9.48
CA ILE A 20 -0.77 -8.47 -9.55
C ILE A 20 -1.50 -7.27 -8.94
N VAL A 21 -2.78 -7.07 -9.31
CA VAL A 21 -3.60 -5.97 -8.77
C VAL A 21 -3.81 -6.13 -7.27
N GLU A 22 -4.18 -7.30 -6.78
CA GLU A 22 -4.33 -7.58 -5.34
C GLU A 22 -3.03 -7.29 -4.58
N HIS A 23 -1.89 -7.74 -5.09
CA HIS A 23 -0.61 -7.47 -4.46
C HIS A 23 -0.31 -5.98 -4.41
N GLN A 24 -0.61 -5.24 -5.49
CA GLN A 24 -0.38 -3.82 -5.56
C GLN A 24 -1.29 -3.05 -4.58
N LEU A 25 -2.56 -3.43 -4.46
CA LEU A 25 -3.49 -2.87 -3.47
C LEU A 25 -3.01 -3.13 -2.04
N ASN A 26 -2.57 -4.36 -1.74
CA ASN A 26 -2.01 -4.70 -0.43
C ASN A 26 -0.73 -3.91 -0.13
N MET A 27 0.14 -3.70 -1.12
CA MET A 27 1.34 -2.88 -0.97
C MET A 27 0.99 -1.43 -0.64
N PHE A 28 -0.01 -0.85 -1.31
CA PHE A 28 -0.46 0.50 -1.01
C PHE A 28 -1.10 0.61 0.37
N ALA A 29 -1.95 -0.34 0.77
CA ALA A 29 -2.51 -0.38 2.11
C ALA A 29 -1.40 -0.45 3.17
N PHE A 30 -0.42 -1.34 2.98
CA PHE A 30 0.74 -1.44 3.86
C PHE A 30 1.54 -0.13 3.91
N ALA A 31 1.80 0.50 2.77
CA ALA A 31 2.53 1.77 2.73
C ALA A 31 1.79 2.88 3.50
N ILE A 32 0.47 2.97 3.36
CA ILE A 32 -0.37 3.91 4.12
C ILE A 32 -0.22 3.64 5.62
N LEU A 33 -0.39 2.38 6.05
CA LEU A 33 -0.24 1.99 7.45
C LEU A 33 1.15 2.33 8.00
N VAL A 34 2.22 2.08 7.23
CA VAL A 34 3.58 2.43 7.64
C VAL A 34 3.74 3.94 7.81
N VAL A 35 3.29 4.74 6.83
CA VAL A 35 3.42 6.20 6.88
C VAL A 35 2.65 6.79 8.06
N THR A 36 1.38 6.37 8.25
CA THR A 36 0.55 6.88 9.34
C THR A 36 1.05 6.40 10.70
N GLY A 37 1.42 5.12 10.82
CA GLY A 37 1.90 4.52 12.07
C GLY A 37 3.27 5.03 12.50
N LEU A 38 4.22 5.17 11.58
CA LEU A 38 5.54 5.74 11.89
C LEU A 38 5.42 7.21 12.30
N SER A 39 4.56 7.99 11.64
CA SER A 39 4.34 9.39 12.00
C SER A 39 3.77 9.53 13.42
N GLN A 40 2.84 8.66 13.82
CA GLN A 40 2.33 8.63 15.20
C GLN A 40 3.42 8.22 16.20
N LYS A 41 4.23 7.20 15.88
CA LYS A 41 5.27 6.69 16.77
C LYS A 41 6.39 7.71 17.00
N PHE A 42 6.84 8.37 15.93
CA PHE A 42 7.94 9.33 15.93
C PHE A 42 7.43 10.75 15.77
N HIS A 43 6.43 11.13 16.58
CA HIS A 43 5.75 12.41 16.47
C HIS A 43 6.69 13.61 16.67
N ASP A 44 7.82 13.48 17.36
CA ASP A 44 8.75 14.60 17.58
C ASP A 44 9.49 15.05 16.31
N TYR A 45 9.52 14.24 15.26
CA TYR A 45 10.16 14.64 14.00
C TYR A 45 9.28 15.61 13.20
N ASN A 46 9.93 16.64 12.64
CA ASN A 46 9.27 17.63 11.78
C ASN A 46 8.50 17.00 10.62
N LEU A 47 9.02 15.92 10.02
CA LEU A 47 8.34 15.21 8.94
C LEU A 47 7.06 14.53 9.43
N SER A 48 7.09 13.90 10.60
CA SER A 48 5.92 13.27 11.21
C SER A 48 4.84 14.30 11.50
N GLN A 49 5.22 15.44 12.09
CA GLN A 49 4.31 16.56 12.33
C GLN A 49 3.70 17.07 11.02
N TRP A 50 4.52 17.24 9.98
CA TRP A 50 4.05 17.65 8.65
C TRP A 50 3.03 16.67 8.07
N ILE A 51 3.30 15.36 8.12
CA ILE A 51 2.36 14.32 7.66
C ILE A 51 1.05 14.38 8.45
N ILE A 52 1.14 14.44 9.78
CA ILE A 52 -0.03 14.48 10.67
C ILE A 52 -0.92 15.68 10.37
N LEU A 53 -0.33 16.86 10.20
CA LEU A 53 -1.08 18.09 9.93
C LEU A 53 -1.73 18.08 8.54
N ASN A 54 -1.05 17.55 7.52
CA ASN A 54 -1.63 17.44 6.17
C ASN A 54 -2.78 16.43 6.09
N LEU A 55 -2.76 15.40 6.95
CA LEU A 55 -3.84 14.40 7.03
C LEU A 55 -5.00 14.83 7.94
N GLY A 56 -5.02 16.07 8.43
CA GLY A 56 -6.12 16.61 9.24
C GLY A 56 -5.95 16.47 10.75
N GLY A 57 -4.74 16.13 11.21
CA GLY A 57 -4.40 15.98 12.63
C GLY A 57 -4.31 14.54 13.10
N VAL A 58 -3.92 14.36 14.36
CA VAL A 58 -3.59 13.03 14.94
C VAL A 58 -4.79 12.09 14.92
N ASP A 59 -6.01 12.60 15.16
CA ASP A 59 -7.21 11.77 15.20
C ASP A 59 -7.57 11.21 13.81
N SER A 60 -7.45 12.02 12.77
CA SER A 60 -7.65 11.58 11.39
C SER A 60 -6.60 10.55 10.98
N VAL A 61 -5.32 10.77 11.31
CA VAL A 61 -4.24 9.82 11.02
C VAL A 61 -4.48 8.48 11.72
N ARG A 62 -5.07 8.49 12.92
CA ARG A 62 -5.42 7.29 13.70
C ARG A 62 -6.64 6.56 13.18
N LEU A 63 -7.58 7.27 12.57
CA LEU A 63 -8.75 6.66 11.92
C LEU A 63 -8.38 6.05 10.56
N ILE A 64 -7.46 6.68 9.83
CA ILE A 64 -6.95 6.15 8.55
C ILE A 64 -6.11 4.88 8.76
N HIS A 65 -5.33 4.84 9.85
CA HIS A 65 -4.52 3.68 10.22
C HIS A 65 -5.38 2.54 10.77
#